data_AF-A0A4U9U278-F1
#
_entry.id   AF-A0A4U9U278-F1
#
_cell.length_a   1.000
_cell.length_b   1.000
_cell.length_c   1.000
_cell.angle_alpha   90.00
_cell.angle_beta   90.00
_cell.angle_gamma   90.00
#
_symmetry.space_group_name_H-M   'P 1'
#
loop_
_entity.id
_entity.type
_entity.pdbx_description
1 polymer ?
#
loop_
_entity_poly.entity_id
_entity_poly.type
_entity_poly.pdbx_seq_one_letter_code
_entity_poly.pdbx_strand_id
1 'polypeptide(L)'
;MIRQAHDKGMLTTPYVFSEEDAVAMTEAGADIIVVHLGLTTGGDIGANTAHNLESCVPVINACAAAAKAVRGDVIVLCHGGPIAEPEDAAYILSHCSDCHGFLRCQFDGTFTDRSGD
;
A
#
# COMPACT_ATOMS: atom_id res chain seq x y z
N MET A 1 6.17 -17.66 -5.04
CA MET A 1 6.56 -16.56 -5.94
C MET A 1 7.42 -15.51 -5.25
N ILE A 2 6.93 -14.79 -4.23
CA ILE A 2 7.73 -13.74 -3.54
C ILE A 2 9.08 -14.25 -3.03
N ARG A 3 9.09 -15.36 -2.30
CA ARG A 3 10.34 -15.98 -1.83
C ARG A 3 11.32 -16.29 -2.95
N GLN A 4 10.86 -16.85 -4.06
CA GLN A 4 11.72 -17.16 -5.20
C GLN A 4 12.27 -15.91 -5.91
N ALA A 5 11.56 -14.78 -5.87
CA ALA A 5 12.03 -13.51 -6.41
C ALA A 5 13.08 -12.88 -5.48
N HIS A 6 12.82 -12.91 -4.17
CA HIS A 6 13.76 -12.47 -3.15
C HIS A 6 15.06 -13.27 -3.18
N ASP A 7 14.98 -14.61 -3.28
CA ASP A 7 16.15 -15.50 -3.40
C ASP A 7 17.00 -15.20 -4.66
N LYS A 8 16.42 -14.52 -5.66
CA LYS A 8 17.12 -14.06 -6.88
C LYS A 8 17.60 -12.61 -6.79
N GLY A 9 17.47 -11.96 -5.63
CA GLY A 9 17.87 -10.57 -5.42
C GLY A 9 16.97 -9.54 -6.13
N MET A 10 15.73 -9.91 -6.48
CA MET A 10 14.75 -8.97 -7.02
C MET A 10 14.07 -8.22 -5.87
N LEU A 11 13.83 -6.92 -6.06
CA LEU A 11 12.98 -6.14 -5.16
C LEU A 11 11.54 -6.69 -5.19
N THR A 12 10.95 -6.89 -4.03
CA THR A 12 9.61 -7.47 -3.88
C THR A 12 8.66 -6.52 -3.14
N THR A 13 7.51 -6.27 -3.75
CA THR A 13 6.52 -5.29 -3.27
C THR A 13 5.08 -5.85 -3.30
N PRO A 14 4.77 -6.97 -2.62
CA PRO A 14 3.43 -7.57 -2.64
C PRO A 14 2.35 -6.68 -2.01
N TYR A 15 1.13 -6.78 -2.55
CA TYR A 15 -0.08 -6.32 -1.87
C TYR A 15 -0.49 -7.29 -0.77
N VAL A 16 -0.93 -6.77 0.37
CA VAL A 16 -1.44 -7.52 1.52
C VAL A 16 -2.80 -6.96 1.94
N PHE A 17 -3.71 -7.82 2.38
CA PHE A 17 -5.08 -7.45 2.73
C PHE A 17 -5.43 -7.70 4.21
N SER A 18 -4.55 -8.40 4.93
CA SER A 18 -4.70 -8.68 6.36
C SER A 18 -3.36 -8.77 7.09
N GLU A 19 -3.41 -8.87 8.42
CA GLU A 19 -2.23 -9.10 9.26
C GLU A 19 -1.55 -10.43 8.92
N GLU A 20 -2.32 -11.48 8.65
CA GLU A 20 -1.79 -12.78 8.28
C GLU A 20 -1.04 -12.73 6.93
N ASP A 21 -1.57 -11.99 5.96
CA ASP A 21 -0.89 -11.74 4.69
C ASP A 21 0.42 -10.97 4.91
N ALA A 22 0.38 -9.94 5.77
CA ALA A 22 1.55 -9.14 6.11
C ALA A 22 2.67 -9.98 6.72
N VAL A 23 2.33 -10.87 7.67
CA VAL A 23 3.26 -11.85 8.25
C VAL A 23 3.80 -12.78 7.17
N ALA A 24 2.92 -13.44 6.41
CA ALA A 24 3.32 -14.44 5.42
C ALA A 24 4.23 -13.84 4.33
N MET A 25 3.95 -12.63 3.86
CA MET A 25 4.79 -11.95 2.86
C MET A 25 6.13 -11.49 3.44
N THR A 26 6.13 -11.01 4.68
CA THR A 26 7.38 -10.63 5.36
C THR A 26 8.26 -11.85 5.61
N GLU A 27 7.68 -12.95 6.08
CA GLU A 27 8.36 -14.24 6.22
C GLU A 27 8.88 -14.73 4.86
N ALA A 28 8.12 -14.53 3.78
CA ALA A 28 8.57 -14.89 2.43
C ALA A 28 9.78 -14.08 1.95
N GLY A 29 10.13 -12.96 2.60
CA GLY A 29 11.26 -12.10 2.25
C GLY A 29 10.86 -10.78 1.60
N ALA A 30 9.58 -10.39 1.61
CA ALA A 30 9.11 -9.14 1.01
C ALA A 30 9.91 -7.94 1.50
N ASP A 31 10.48 -7.14 0.60
CA ASP A 31 11.23 -5.92 0.96
C ASP A 31 10.29 -4.79 1.37
N ILE A 32 9.19 -4.67 0.63
CA ILE A 32 8.11 -3.72 0.86
C ILE A 32 6.79 -4.49 0.93
N ILE A 33 5.94 -4.18 1.91
CA ILE A 33 4.54 -4.63 1.89
C ILE A 33 3.62 -3.45 1.58
N VAL A 34 2.60 -3.68 0.76
CA VAL A 34 1.63 -2.66 0.39
C VAL A 34 0.26 -3.04 0.94
N VAL A 35 -0.16 -2.39 2.03
CA VAL A 35 -1.47 -2.62 2.65
C VAL A 35 -2.55 -2.08 1.71
N HIS A 36 -3.33 -2.99 1.14
CA HIS A 36 -4.34 -2.68 0.14
C HIS A 36 -5.73 -2.63 0.77
N LEU A 37 -6.34 -1.46 0.77
CA LEU A 37 -7.62 -1.18 1.44
C LEU A 37 -8.84 -1.33 0.51
N GLY A 38 -8.72 -2.20 -0.51
CA GLY A 38 -9.73 -2.34 -1.56
C GLY A 38 -9.68 -1.26 -2.65
N LEU A 39 -10.70 -1.25 -3.51
CA LEU A 39 -10.77 -0.36 -4.67
C LEU A 39 -10.71 1.11 -4.25
N THR A 40 -9.98 1.92 -5.01
CA THR A 40 -9.89 3.36 -4.76
C THR A 40 -11.24 4.01 -5.09
N THR A 41 -11.88 4.64 -4.10
CA THR A 41 -13.21 5.25 -4.24
C THR A 41 -13.18 6.78 -4.31
N GLY A 42 -11.99 7.39 -4.41
CA GLY A 42 -11.83 8.83 -4.57
C GLY A 42 -12.15 9.32 -5.98
N GLY A 43 -13.37 9.82 -6.15
CA GLY A 43 -13.86 10.51 -7.34
C GLY A 43 -15.30 10.99 -7.12
N ASP A 44 -15.53 12.31 -7.13
CA ASP A 44 -16.80 13.07 -7.10
C ASP A 44 -17.90 12.74 -6.06
N ILE A 45 -17.78 11.72 -5.21
CA ILE A 45 -18.75 11.44 -4.12
C ILE A 45 -18.18 11.94 -2.78
N GLY A 46 -17.87 13.25 -2.76
CA GLY A 46 -17.04 13.93 -1.74
C GLY A 46 -17.71 14.32 -0.42
N ALA A 47 -18.49 13.45 0.22
CA ALA A 47 -19.07 13.77 1.55
C ALA A 47 -18.93 12.68 2.63
N ASN A 48 -18.52 11.45 2.28
CA ASN A 48 -18.36 10.32 3.23
C ASN A 48 -16.91 9.85 3.41
N THR A 49 -15.95 10.52 2.77
CA THR A 49 -14.55 10.07 2.71
C THR A 49 -13.80 10.23 4.03
N ALA A 50 -14.07 11.28 4.82
CA ALA A 50 -13.36 11.54 6.08
C ALA A 50 -13.56 10.44 7.13
N HIS A 51 -14.80 9.98 7.33
CA HIS A 51 -15.08 8.85 8.23
C HIS A 51 -14.48 7.52 7.75
N ASN A 52 -14.23 7.39 6.44
CA ASN A 52 -13.61 6.20 5.88
C ASN A 52 -12.08 6.23 5.97
N LEU A 53 -11.43 7.40 6.02
CA LEU A 53 -9.97 7.49 6.19
C LEU A 53 -9.54 7.08 7.61
N GLU A 54 -10.28 7.52 8.62
CA GLU A 54 -10.05 7.13 10.02
C GLU A 54 -10.11 5.61 10.21
N SER A 55 -11.02 4.92 9.50
CA SER A 55 -11.16 3.47 9.59
C SER A 55 -10.02 2.69 8.90
N CYS A 56 -9.22 3.35 8.05
CA CYS A 56 -8.05 2.76 7.40
C CYS A 56 -6.84 2.69 8.35
N VAL A 57 -6.69 3.69 9.23
CA VAL A 57 -5.59 3.80 10.20
C VAL A 57 -5.39 2.53 11.04
N PRO A 58 -6.41 1.96 11.70
CA PRO A 58 -6.22 0.76 12.52
C PRO A 58 -5.79 -0.45 11.69
N VAL A 59 -6.29 -0.59 10.45
CA VAL A 59 -5.93 -1.70 9.56
C VAL A 59 -4.46 -1.60 9.14
N ILE A 60 -4.02 -0.41 8.72
CA ILE A 60 -2.63 -0.16 8.34
C ILE A 60 -1.69 -0.40 9.53
N ASN A 61 -2.04 0.14 10.70
CA ASN A 61 -1.21 -0.01 11.89
C ASN A 61 -1.10 -1.48 12.34
N ALA A 62 -2.20 -2.24 12.28
CA ALA A 62 -2.19 -3.65 12.60
C ALA A 62 -1.29 -4.44 11.65
N CYS A 63 -1.44 -4.24 10.33
CA CYS A 63 -0.58 -4.89 9.33
C CYS A 63 0.88 -4.49 9.47
N ALA A 64 1.16 -3.20 9.74
CA ALA A 64 2.51 -2.70 9.94
C ALA A 64 3.17 -3.30 11.17
N ALA A 65 2.45 -3.35 12.30
CA ALA A 65 2.92 -3.97 13.52
C ALA A 65 3.19 -5.47 13.34
N ALA A 66 2.28 -6.18 12.66
CA ALA A 66 2.44 -7.61 12.37
C ALA A 66 3.68 -7.88 11.50
N ALA A 67 3.90 -7.09 10.46
CA ALA A 67 5.09 -7.20 9.61
C ALA A 67 6.38 -6.86 10.36
N LYS A 68 6.40 -5.77 11.13
CA LYS A 68 7.58 -5.35 11.91
C LYS A 68 7.94 -6.33 13.03
N ALA A 69 6.95 -7.05 13.57
CA ALA A 69 7.19 -8.13 14.53
C ALA A 69 7.95 -9.31 13.90
N VAL A 70 7.78 -9.55 12.60
CA VAL A 70 8.55 -10.55 11.84
C VAL A 70 9.92 -10.01 11.46
N ARG A 71 9.97 -8.80 10.87
CA ARG A 71 11.22 -8.18 10.41
C ARG A 71 11.16 -6.66 10.56
N GLY A 72 12.03 -6.10 11.41
CA GLY A 72 11.97 -4.68 11.77
C GLY A 72 12.39 -3.69 10.67
N ASP A 73 12.99 -4.16 9.59
CA ASP A 73 13.46 -3.35 8.45
C ASP A 73 12.48 -3.34 7.25
N VAL A 74 11.33 -4.01 7.36
CA VAL A 74 10.32 -4.04 6.30
C VAL A 74 9.73 -2.65 6.08
N ILE A 75 9.64 -2.24 4.82
CA ILE A 75 9.01 -0.98 4.43
C ILE A 75 7.51 -1.24 4.23
N VAL A 76 6.69 -0.51 4.98
CA VAL A 76 5.23 -0.55 4.84
C VAL A 76 4.75 0.64 4.03
N LEU A 77 3.95 0.38 2.99
CA LEU A 77 3.21 1.37 2.22
C LEU A 77 1.71 1.09 2.32
N CYS A 78 0.88 2.10 2.08
CA CYS A 78 -0.57 1.95 1.95
C CYS A 78 -1.03 2.20 0.51
N HIS A 79 -2.16 1.59 0.12
CA HIS A 79 -2.78 1.76 -1.19
C HIS A 79 -4.31 1.55 -1.13
N GLY A 80 -5.04 2.33 -1.93
CA GLY A 80 -6.45 2.08 -2.23
C GLY A 80 -7.42 2.59 -1.16
N GLY A 81 -8.67 2.14 -1.28
CA GLY A 81 -9.77 2.60 -0.44
C GLY A 81 -10.07 4.10 -0.63
N PRO A 82 -10.30 4.87 0.45
CA PRO A 82 -10.59 6.30 0.36
C PRO A 82 -9.35 7.18 0.10
N ILE A 83 -8.14 6.60 0.06
CA ILE A 83 -6.88 7.36 -0.11
C ILE A 83 -6.67 7.62 -1.60
N ALA A 84 -6.94 8.84 -2.07
CA ALA A 84 -6.86 9.17 -3.50
C ALA A 84 -5.99 10.38 -3.79
N GLU A 85 -6.02 11.38 -2.91
CA GLU A 85 -5.29 12.64 -3.07
C GLU A 85 -4.09 12.74 -2.11
N PRO A 86 -3.11 13.62 -2.40
CA PRO A 86 -1.94 13.81 -1.53
C PRO A 86 -2.29 14.12 -0.07
N GLU A 87 -3.38 14.85 0.17
CA GLU A 87 -3.86 15.21 1.49
C GLU A 87 -4.34 13.98 2.28
N ASP A 88 -4.97 13.01 1.62
CA ASP A 88 -5.40 11.76 2.24
C ASP A 88 -4.18 10.92 2.66
N ALA A 89 -3.18 10.85 1.79
CA ALA A 89 -1.93 10.15 2.10
C ALA A 89 -1.18 10.84 3.26
N ALA A 90 -1.14 12.18 3.28
CA ALA A 90 -0.56 12.94 4.38
C ALA A 90 -1.27 12.67 5.71
N TYR A 91 -2.61 12.59 5.69
CA TYR A 91 -3.41 12.22 6.85
C TYR A 91 -3.04 10.84 7.38
N ILE A 92 -2.93 9.82 6.52
CA ILE A 92 -2.56 8.48 6.94
C ILE A 92 -1.15 8.46 7.52
N LEU A 93 -0.18 9.13 6.89
CA LEU A 93 1.20 9.17 7.36
C LEU A 93 1.34 9.89 8.71
N SER A 94 0.48 10.86 9.02
CA SER A 94 0.48 11.51 10.34
C SER A 94 -0.14 10.65 11.45
N HIS A 95 -0.95 9.64 11.11
CA HIS A 95 -1.65 8.77 12.07
C HIS A 95 -1.09 7.32 12.12
N CYS A 96 -0.22 6.96 11.17
CA CYS A 96 0.43 5.67 11.07
C CYS A 96 1.95 5.84 11.06
N SER A 97 2.58 5.87 12.24
CA SER A 97 4.03 6.08 12.37
C SER A 97 4.89 5.01 11.68
N ASP A 98 4.34 3.80 11.52
CA ASP A 98 5.01 2.68 10.86
C ASP A 98 4.71 2.56 9.37
N CYS A 99 3.87 3.45 8.83
CA CYS A 99 3.63 3.58 7.39
C CYS A 99 4.64 4.59 6.81
N HIS A 100 5.40 4.18 5.81
CA HIS A 100 6.51 4.97 5.26
C HIS A 100 6.16 5.66 3.93
N GLY A 101 4.96 5.43 3.39
CA GLY A 101 4.52 6.07 2.16
C GLY A 101 3.22 5.53 1.59
N PHE A 102 2.87 6.04 0.41
CA PHE A 102 1.65 5.70 -0.32
C PHE A 102 2.01 5.29 -1.75
N LEU A 103 1.45 4.17 -2.23
CA LEU A 103 1.60 3.71 -3.60
C LEU A 103 0.32 4.03 -4.38
N ARG A 104 0.42 4.81 -5.47
CA ARG A 104 -0.70 5.12 -6.37
C ARG A 104 -0.40 4.63 -7.78
N CYS A 105 -1.41 4.08 -8.45
CA CYS A 105 -1.40 3.98 -9.90
C CYS A 105 -2.13 5.20 -10.46
N GLN A 106 -1.42 6.12 -11.10
CA GLN A 106 -2.00 7.20 -11.88
C GLN A 106 -1.67 6.95 -13.35
N PHE A 107 -2.68 6.90 -14.19
CA PHE A 107 -2.48 6.85 -15.63
C PHE A 107 -2.24 8.29 -16.11
N ASP A 108 -1.05 8.56 -16.67
CA ASP A 108 -0.70 9.89 -17.19
C ASP A 108 -1.36 10.21 -18.55
N GLY A 109 -2.11 9.25 -19.11
CA GLY A 109 -2.86 9.43 -20.35
C GLY A 109 -1.99 9.54 -21.61
N THR A 110 -0.66 9.41 -21.49
CA THR A 110 0.25 9.51 -22.66
C THR A 110 0.46 8.15 -23.32
N PHE A 111 -0.63 7.55 -23.81
CA PHE A 111 -0.53 6.47 -24.78
C PHE A 111 -0.35 7.08 -26.18
N THR A 112 0.82 7.64 -26.47
CA THR A 112 1.17 7.93 -27.88
C THR A 112 1.44 6.60 -28.56
N ASP A 113 0.46 6.15 -29.32
CA ASP A 113 0.60 5.11 -30.32
C ASP A 113 1.83 5.40 -31.20
N ARG A 114 2.89 4.60 -31.06
CA ARG A 114 4.06 4.62 -31.95
C ARG A 114 3.91 3.60 -33.09
N SER A 115 2.72 3.47 -33.65
CA SER A 115 2.52 2.78 -34.91
C SER A 115 2.24 3.76 -36.05
N GLY A 116 3.31 4.06 -36.82
CA GLY A 116 3.22 4.52 -38.22
C GLY A 116 3.27 6.04 -38.47
N ASP A 117 4.48 6.59 -38.65
CA ASP A 117 5.01 7.09 -39.94
C ASP A 117 6.44 7.68 -39.76
#